data_AF-A0A372MCX6-F1
#
_entry.id   AF-A0A372MCX6-F1
#
_cell.length_a   1.000
_cell.length_b   1.000
_cell.length_c   1.000
_cell.angle_alpha   90.00
_cell.angle_beta   90.00
_cell.angle_gamma   90.00
#
_symmetry.space_group_name_H-M   'P 1'
#
loop_
_entity.id
_entity.type
_entity.pdbx_description
1 polymer ?
#
loop_
_entity_poly.entity_id
_entity_poly.type
_entity_poly.pdbx_seq_one_letter_code
_entity_poly.pdbx_strand_id
1 'polypeptide(L)'
;MPKPEPEYDIKDFVKACKGNGGKPSIVVLEGRVRRTADRDFNLKTREAILSFIAVGGLEDLEFINALPFRLSTEIPPPICDAYHFKSGFSIGYISFFYSEPNKKWVIKSFHRDDACGPTAMEIALRNAELLPESLEGSE
;
A
#
# COMPACT_ATOMS: atom_id res chain seq x y z
N MET A 1 -13.34 -0.06 24.48
CA MET A 1 -13.69 -0.75 23.22
C MET A 1 -12.50 -1.65 22.87
N PRO A 2 -12.71 -2.87 22.38
CA PRO A 2 -11.59 -3.68 21.87
C PRO A 2 -10.86 -2.88 20.78
N LYS A 3 -9.53 -3.03 20.73
CA LYS A 3 -8.77 -2.45 19.62
C LYS A 3 -9.24 -3.14 18.34
N PRO A 4 -9.44 -2.41 17.24
CA PRO A 4 -9.76 -3.04 15.97
C PRO A 4 -8.63 -4.01 15.62
N GLU A 5 -8.99 -5.19 15.13
CA GLU A 5 -8.06 -6.22 14.67
C GLU A 5 -8.13 -6.29 13.14
N PRO A 6 -7.04 -6.67 12.46
CA PRO A 6 -7.06 -6.97 11.04
C PRO A 6 -8.06 -8.08 10.69
N GLU A 7 -8.74 -7.95 9.55
CA GLU A 7 -9.52 -9.03 8.96
C GLU A 7 -8.60 -10.14 8.40
N TYR A 8 -7.41 -9.77 7.92
CA TYR A 8 -6.53 -10.67 7.18
C TYR A 8 -5.17 -10.89 7.86
N ASP A 9 -4.62 -12.09 7.72
CA ASP A 9 -3.19 -12.31 8.00
C ASP A 9 -2.36 -11.66 6.89
N ILE A 10 -1.58 -10.64 7.26
CA ILE A 10 -0.68 -9.92 6.36
C ILE A 10 0.28 -10.86 5.61
N LYS A 11 0.67 -12.00 6.20
CA LYS A 11 1.57 -12.97 5.57
C LYS A 11 0.94 -13.60 4.33
N ASP A 12 -0.37 -13.83 4.34
CA ASP A 12 -1.08 -14.39 3.18
C ASP A 12 -1.11 -13.40 2.03
N PHE A 13 -1.34 -12.11 2.33
CA PHE A 13 -1.27 -11.04 1.34
C PHE A 13 0.14 -10.87 0.75
N VAL A 14 1.18 -10.83 1.60
CA VAL A 14 2.58 -10.70 1.15
C VAL A 14 2.98 -11.91 0.29
N LYS A 15 2.57 -13.13 0.69
CA LYS A 15 2.80 -14.35 -0.11
C LYS A 15 2.10 -14.29 -1.46
N ALA A 16 0.88 -13.75 -1.53
CA ALA A 16 0.17 -13.56 -2.79
C ALA A 16 0.90 -12.58 -3.72
N CYS A 17 1.55 -11.54 -3.18
CA CYS A 17 2.38 -10.60 -3.95
C CYS A 17 3.61 -11.28 -4.57
N LYS A 18 4.25 -12.20 -3.84
CA LYS A 18 5.42 -12.97 -4.34
C LYS A 18 5.08 -13.86 -5.55
N GLY A 19 3.82 -14.28 -5.69
CA GLY A 19 3.40 -15.25 -6.70
C GLY A 19 3.90 -16.67 -6.40
N ASN A 20 3.60 -17.62 -7.29
CA ASN A 20 3.91 -19.04 -7.11
C ASN A 20 4.71 -19.61 -8.29
N GLY A 21 6.02 -19.31 -8.34
CA GLY A 21 7.01 -20.09 -9.10
C GLY A 21 6.66 -20.37 -10.58
N GLY A 22 6.10 -19.39 -11.29
CA GLY A 22 5.70 -19.51 -12.70
C GLY A 22 4.23 -19.18 -12.99
N LYS A 23 3.39 -19.06 -11.97
CA LYS A 23 2.01 -18.56 -12.12
C LYS A 23 1.92 -17.06 -11.81
N PRO A 24 1.11 -16.28 -12.57
CA PRO A 24 0.86 -14.87 -12.25
C PRO A 24 0.32 -14.71 -10.82
N SER A 25 0.77 -13.66 -10.13
CA SER A 25 0.22 -13.30 -8.82
C SER A 25 -1.29 -13.07 -8.91
N ILE A 26 -2.02 -13.53 -7.88
CA ILE A 26 -3.48 -13.34 -7.74
C ILE A 26 -3.85 -11.94 -7.22
N VAL A 27 -2.87 -11.04 -7.08
CA VAL A 27 -3.08 -9.67 -6.63
C VAL A 27 -3.43 -8.77 -7.81
N VAL A 28 -4.53 -8.02 -7.72
CA VAL A 28 -4.93 -6.99 -8.67
C VAL A 28 -4.86 -5.61 -8.03
N LEU A 29 -4.78 -4.58 -8.86
CA LEU A 29 -4.66 -3.19 -8.42
C LEU A 29 -5.92 -2.43 -8.82
N GLU A 30 -6.46 -1.64 -7.89
CA GLU A 30 -7.46 -0.63 -8.22
C GLU A 30 -6.89 0.46 -9.13
N GLY A 31 -7.76 1.12 -9.89
CA GLY A 31 -7.36 1.95 -11.03
C GLY A 31 -6.38 3.08 -10.71
N ARG A 32 -6.40 3.63 -9.49
CA ARG A 32 -5.52 4.73 -9.07
C ARG A 32 -4.17 4.28 -8.49
N VAL A 33 -4.07 3.02 -8.05
CA VAL A 33 -2.93 2.49 -7.29
C VAL A 33 -1.62 2.65 -8.04
N ARG A 34 -1.59 2.33 -9.34
CA ARG A 34 -0.37 2.47 -10.15
C ARG A 34 0.09 3.92 -10.26
N ARG A 35 -0.84 4.87 -10.42
CA ARG A 35 -0.51 6.29 -10.57
C ARG A 35 0.11 6.84 -9.28
N THR A 36 -0.46 6.50 -8.13
CA THR A 36 0.05 6.97 -6.84
C THR A 36 1.34 6.26 -6.45
N ALA A 37 1.47 4.96 -6.74
CA ALA A 37 2.72 4.22 -6.53
C ALA A 37 3.91 4.78 -7.34
N ASP A 38 3.68 5.15 -8.60
CA ASP A 38 4.68 5.81 -9.44
C ASP A 38 5.07 7.17 -8.87
N ARG A 39 4.08 8.03 -8.60
CA ARG A 39 4.31 9.38 -8.06
C ARG A 39 5.08 9.35 -6.73
N ASP A 40 4.69 8.46 -5.82
CA ASP A 40 5.14 8.53 -4.42
C ASP A 40 6.36 7.66 -4.14
N PHE A 41 6.54 6.57 -4.89
CA PHE A 41 7.58 5.58 -4.64
C PHE A 41 8.34 5.16 -5.92
N ASN A 42 8.08 5.81 -7.07
CA ASN A 42 8.68 5.48 -8.36
C ASN A 42 8.42 4.03 -8.80
N LEU A 43 7.31 3.43 -8.36
CA LEU A 43 6.90 2.06 -8.68
C LEU A 43 5.92 2.04 -9.86
N LYS A 44 6.48 2.01 -11.07
CA LYS A 44 5.76 2.24 -12.35
C LYS A 44 4.86 1.10 -12.81
N THR A 45 5.19 -0.13 -12.45
CA THR A 45 4.51 -1.33 -12.95
C THR A 45 3.85 -2.08 -11.81
N ARG A 46 2.83 -2.88 -12.16
CA ARG A 46 2.21 -3.78 -11.18
C ARG A 46 3.27 -4.70 -10.57
N GLU A 47 4.15 -5.24 -11.40
CA GLU A 47 5.21 -6.15 -10.98
C GLU A 47 6.20 -5.47 -10.04
N ALA A 48 6.53 -4.18 -10.24
CA ALA A 48 7.36 -3.41 -9.34
C ALA A 48 6.70 -3.24 -7.96
N ILE A 49 5.40 -2.91 -7.93
CA ILE A 49 4.63 -2.79 -6.68
C ILE A 49 4.58 -4.12 -5.93
N LEU A 50 4.26 -5.21 -6.63
CA LEU A 50 4.18 -6.53 -6.01
C LEU A 50 5.54 -7.03 -5.53
N SER A 51 6.59 -6.80 -6.32
CA SER A 51 7.96 -7.13 -5.93
C SER A 51 8.40 -6.34 -4.71
N PHE A 52 8.12 -5.04 -4.65
CA PHE A 52 8.41 -4.18 -3.51
C PHE A 52 7.78 -4.74 -2.22
N ILE A 53 6.49 -5.10 -2.26
CA ILE A 53 5.80 -5.70 -1.11
C ILE A 53 6.40 -7.06 -0.75
N ALA A 54 6.63 -7.93 -1.75
CA ALA A 54 7.10 -9.30 -1.54
C ALA A 54 8.51 -9.40 -0.94
N VAL A 55 9.36 -8.39 -1.14
CA VAL A 55 10.72 -8.34 -0.57
C VAL A 55 10.80 -7.55 0.73
N GLY A 56 9.67 -7.12 1.30
CA GLY A 56 9.61 -6.47 2.60
C GLY A 56 9.62 -4.94 2.58
N GLY A 57 9.26 -4.30 1.47
CA GLY A 57 9.19 -2.84 1.37
C GLY A 57 8.10 -2.17 2.23
N LEU A 58 7.20 -2.94 2.84
CA LEU A 58 6.25 -2.46 3.84
C LEU A 58 6.90 -2.58 5.24
N GLU A 59 7.86 -1.72 5.55
CA GLU A 59 8.58 -1.75 6.83
C GLU A 59 7.68 -1.25 7.97
N ASP A 60 7.89 -1.72 9.20
CA ASP A 60 7.20 -1.25 10.41
C ASP A 60 5.67 -1.06 10.24
N LEU A 61 4.98 -2.06 9.68
CA LEU A 61 3.54 -2.03 9.45
C LEU A 61 2.75 -1.71 10.74
N GLU A 62 1.95 -0.64 10.68
CA GLU A 62 1.05 -0.21 11.74
C GLU A 62 -0.39 -0.30 11.25
N PHE A 63 -1.20 -1.13 11.92
CA PHE A 63 -2.60 -1.29 11.57
C PHE A 63 -3.41 -0.03 11.94
N ILE A 64 -4.22 0.44 10.99
CA ILE A 64 -5.08 1.63 11.15
C ILE A 64 -6.52 1.21 11.42
N ASN A 65 -7.12 0.44 10.52
CA ASN A 65 -8.51 -0.01 10.62
C ASN A 65 -8.83 -1.17 9.66
N ALA A 66 -9.97 -1.82 9.93
CA ALA A 66 -10.63 -2.77 9.05
C ALA A 66 -12.06 -2.26 8.79
N LEU A 67 -12.36 -1.82 7.56
CA LEU A 67 -13.64 -1.19 7.23
C LEU A 67 -14.23 -1.71 5.91
N PRO A 68 -15.57 -1.84 5.78
CA PRO A 68 -16.20 -2.25 4.53
C PRO A 68 -15.84 -1.32 3.35
N PHE A 69 -15.52 -1.90 2.19
CA PHE A 69 -15.29 -1.15 0.98
C PHE A 69 -16.61 -0.70 0.35
N ARG A 70 -17.11 0.45 0.78
CA ARG A 70 -18.43 0.98 0.38
C ARG A 70 -18.64 1.19 -1.12
N LEU A 71 -17.57 1.32 -1.91
CA LEU A 71 -17.66 1.48 -3.37
C LEU A 71 -17.56 0.15 -4.13
N SER A 72 -17.37 -0.97 -3.43
CA SER A 72 -17.36 -2.30 -4.05
C SER A 72 -18.73 -2.65 -4.61
N THR A 73 -18.74 -3.37 -5.73
CA THR A 73 -19.95 -3.99 -6.29
C THR A 73 -20.23 -5.37 -5.70
N GLU A 74 -19.34 -5.90 -4.86
CA GLU A 74 -19.52 -7.20 -4.19
C GLU A 74 -20.55 -7.09 -3.05
N ILE A 75 -21.36 -8.14 -2.87
CA ILE A 75 -22.40 -8.22 -1.84
C ILE A 75 -22.17 -9.49 -1.00
N PRO A 76 -21.86 -9.36 0.31
CA PRO A 76 -21.60 -8.10 1.04
C PRO A 76 -20.29 -7.43 0.58
N PRO A 77 -20.12 -6.11 0.83
CA PRO A 77 -18.86 -5.44 0.53
C PRO A 77 -17.70 -6.06 1.33
N PRO A 78 -16.53 -6.26 0.71
CA PRO A 78 -15.38 -6.83 1.39
C PRO A 78 -14.84 -5.86 2.44
N ILE A 79 -14.31 -6.40 3.53
CA ILE A 79 -13.61 -5.60 4.55
C ILE A 79 -12.21 -5.26 4.02
N CYS A 80 -11.82 -4.00 4.10
CA CYS A 80 -10.47 -3.55 3.76
C CYS A 80 -9.67 -3.33 5.03
N ASP A 81 -8.53 -4.01 5.12
CA ASP A 81 -7.52 -3.64 6.10
C ASP A 81 -6.67 -2.49 5.56
N ALA A 82 -6.38 -1.52 6.42
CA ALA A 82 -5.54 -0.37 6.13
C ALA A 82 -4.37 -0.29 7.11
N TYR A 83 -3.19 0.03 6.60
CA TYR A 83 -1.95 0.12 7.36
C TYR A 83 -1.12 1.34 6.96
N HIS A 84 -0.41 1.91 7.92
CA HIS A 84 0.80 2.68 7.62
C HIS A 84 1.98 1.73 7.48
N PHE A 85 2.97 2.12 6.68
CA PHE A 85 4.25 1.45 6.60
C PHE A 85 5.35 2.49 6.41
N LYS A 86 6.59 2.15 6.75
CA LYS A 86 7.77 2.92 6.38
C LYS A 86 8.34 2.39 5.07
N SER A 87 8.85 3.32 4.27
CA SER A 87 9.65 3.03 3.08
C SER A 87 10.80 4.04 3.05
N GLY A 88 11.96 3.61 3.54
CA GLY A 88 13.09 4.51 3.76
C GLY A 88 12.74 5.64 4.73
N PHE A 89 12.64 6.87 4.20
CA PHE A 89 12.38 8.08 4.99
C PHE A 89 10.95 8.61 4.86
N SER A 90 10.06 7.88 4.21
CA SER A 90 8.66 8.28 4.04
C SER A 90 7.72 7.30 4.70
N ILE A 91 6.57 7.81 5.14
CA ILE A 91 5.46 7.01 5.63
C ILE A 91 4.49 6.80 4.47
N GLY A 92 4.20 5.54 4.18
CA GLY A 92 3.23 5.12 3.18
C GLY A 92 1.95 4.60 3.81
N TYR A 93 0.90 4.60 2.99
CA TYR A 93 -0.40 4.04 3.29
C TYR A 93 -0.71 2.93 2.29
N ILE A 94 -1.17 1.79 2.80
CA ILE A 94 -1.70 0.70 1.98
C ILE A 94 -3.08 0.28 2.51
N SER A 95 -4.02 0.04 1.60
CA SER A 95 -5.25 -0.70 1.93
C SER A 95 -5.52 -1.79 0.93
N PHE A 96 -5.93 -2.95 1.42
CA PHE A 96 -6.20 -4.13 0.61
C PHE A 96 -7.33 -4.98 1.18
N PHE A 97 -7.88 -5.85 0.34
CA PHE A 97 -8.85 -6.85 0.74
C PHE A 97 -8.72 -8.12 -0.10
N TYR A 98 -9.34 -9.20 0.35
CA TYR A 98 -9.51 -10.40 -0.46
C TYR A 98 -10.93 -10.46 -1.02
N SER A 99 -11.02 -10.48 -2.35
CA SER A 99 -12.27 -10.70 -3.08
C SER A 99 -12.57 -12.19 -3.10
N GLU A 100 -13.47 -12.63 -2.22
CA GLU A 100 -13.94 -14.02 -2.17
C GLU A 100 -14.59 -14.49 -3.49
N PRO A 101 -15.44 -13.70 -4.18
CA PRO A 101 -16.05 -14.10 -5.44
C PRO A 101 -15.02 -14.31 -6.56
N ASN A 102 -14.00 -13.44 -6.63
CA ASN A 102 -13.01 -13.48 -7.70
C ASN A 102 -11.76 -14.31 -7.33
N LYS A 103 -11.65 -14.75 -6.07
CA LYS A 103 -10.49 -15.44 -5.49
C LYS A 103 -9.18 -14.68 -5.74
N LYS A 104 -9.20 -13.37 -5.50
CA LYS A 104 -8.09 -12.45 -5.75
C LYS A 104 -7.88 -11.49 -4.59
N TRP A 105 -6.62 -11.16 -4.34
CA TRP A 105 -6.28 -10.02 -3.48
C TRP A 105 -6.40 -8.73 -4.29
N VAL A 106 -6.90 -7.68 -3.68
CA VAL A 106 -7.05 -6.37 -4.32
C VAL A 106 -6.34 -5.33 -3.47
N ILE A 107 -5.33 -4.67 -4.05
CA ILE A 107 -4.77 -3.45 -3.48
C ILE A 107 -5.70 -2.32 -3.89
N LYS A 108 -6.36 -1.71 -2.91
CA LYS A 108 -7.32 -0.62 -3.10
C LYS A 108 -6.63 0.74 -3.15
N SER A 109 -5.64 0.95 -2.28
CA SER A 109 -4.86 2.18 -2.22
C SER A 109 -3.42 1.85 -1.88
N PHE A 110 -2.48 2.58 -2.49
CA PHE A 110 -1.05 2.53 -2.18
C PHE A 110 -0.43 3.88 -2.54
N HIS A 111 -0.02 4.65 -1.55
CA HIS A 111 0.48 6.02 -1.73
C HIS A 111 1.30 6.46 -0.50
N ARG A 112 2.00 7.58 -0.61
CA ARG A 112 2.56 8.26 0.57
C ARG A 112 1.42 8.76 1.45
N ASP A 113 1.57 8.68 2.77
CA ASP A 113 0.62 9.29 3.68
C ASP A 113 1.02 10.74 3.99
N ASP A 114 0.41 11.69 3.27
CA ASP A 114 0.70 13.11 3.43
C ASP A 114 0.25 13.64 4.80
N ALA A 115 -0.73 12.99 5.46
CA ALA A 115 -1.19 13.40 6.79
C ALA A 115 -0.13 13.16 7.88
N CYS A 116 0.82 12.24 7.64
CA CYS A 116 1.94 12.00 8.53
C CYS A 116 3.08 13.04 8.38
N GLY A 117 3.05 13.86 7.33
CA GLY A 117 4.11 14.82 7.02
C GLY A 117 5.45 14.17 6.63
N PRO A 118 6.50 14.98 6.41
CA PRO A 118 7.84 14.45 6.17
C PRO A 118 8.47 13.94 7.48
N THR A 119 9.24 12.85 7.40
CA THR A 119 10.01 12.39 8.58
C THR A 119 11.18 13.34 8.86
N ALA A 120 11.71 13.31 10.08
CA ALA A 120 12.89 14.11 10.43
C ALA A 120 14.09 13.83 9.51
N MET A 121 14.25 12.59 9.04
CA MET A 121 15.31 12.21 8.13
C MET A 121 15.06 12.72 6.70
N GLU A 122 13.82 12.70 6.24
CA GLU A 122 13.45 13.34 4.97
C GLU A 122 13.74 14.84 5.00
N ILE A 123 13.39 15.53 6.10
CA ILE A 123 13.71 16.95 6.30
C ILE A 123 15.24 17.15 6.26
N ALA A 124 16.00 16.33 6.97
CA ALA A 124 17.46 16.45 7.00
C ALA A 124 18.11 16.27 5.62
N LEU A 125 17.62 15.31 4.81
CA LEU A 125 18.13 15.06 3.47
C LEU A 125 17.76 16.17 2.48
N ARG A 126 16.57 16.76 2.61
CA ARG A 126 16.17 17.95 1.84
C ARG A 126 17.06 19.14 2.19
N ASN A 127 17.30 19.38 3.48
CA ASN A 127 18.21 20.45 3.94
C ASN A 127 19.66 20.24 3.49
N ALA A 128 20.06 19.00 3.20
CA ALA A 128 21.37 18.65 2.67
C ALA A 128 21.42 18.65 1.13
N GLU A 129 20.34 19.04 0.44
CA GLU A 129 20.22 19.05 -1.03
C GLU A 129 20.40 17.66 -1.67
N LEU A 130 20.16 16.59 -0.90
CA LEU A 130 20.26 15.20 -1.35
C LEU A 130 18.92 14.64 -1.89
N LEU A 131 17.83 15.37 -1.67
CA LEU A 131 16.51 15.09 -2.23
C LEU A 131 15.95 16.37 -2.89
N PRO A 132 15.18 16.26 -3.98
CA PRO A 132 14.51 17.41 -4.58
C PRO A 132 13.52 18.05 -3.59
N GLU A 133 13.26 19.35 -3.75
CA GLU A 133 12.19 20.05 -3.02
C GLU A 133 10.83 19.35 -3.23
N SER A 134 9.93 19.51 -2.27
CA SER A 134 8.68 18.73 -2.24
C SER A 134 7.89 19.01 -3.51
N LEU A 135 7.34 17.97 -4.13
CA LEU A 135 6.38 18.11 -5.23
C LEU A 135 5.03 18.63 -4.69
N GLU A 136 5.04 19.76 -4.00
CA GLU A 136 3.84 20.54 -3.75
C GLU A 136 3.70 21.52 -4.92
N GLY A 137 2.69 21.32 -5.77
CA GLY A 137 2.30 22.31 -6.78
C GLY A 137 2.48 21.94 -8.25
N SER A 138 1.96 20.79 -8.68
CA SER A 138 1.57 20.62 -10.08
C SER A 138 0.07 20.30 -10.14
N GLU A 139 -0.72 21.36 -10.03
CA GLU A 139 -2.10 21.42 -10.55
C GLU A 139 -2.09 21.47 -12.09
#